data_AF-A0A7W9LFC6-F1
#
_entry.id   AF-A0A7W9LFC6-F1
#
_cell.length_a   1.000
_cell.length_b   1.000
_cell.length_c   1.000
_cell.angle_alpha   90.00
_cell.angle_beta   90.00
_cell.angle_gamma   90.00
#
_symmetry.space_group_name_H-M   'P 1'
#
loop_
_entity.id
_entity.type
_entity.pdbx_description
1 polymer ?
#
loop_
_entity_poly.entity_id
_entity_poly.type
_entity_poly.pdbx_seq_one_letter_code
_entity_poly.pdbx_strand_id
1 'polypeptide(L)'
;MSITDELVANAERYAESFQHGALALPPAKRLAVVACMDARLNVYGLLGLREGDAHVIRTRAASSRRASAAAWPSASGCWARARSS
;
A
#
# COMPACT_ATOMS: atom_id res chain seq x y z
N MET A 1 18.55 9.76 20.51
CA MET A 1 17.15 9.63 20.01
C MET A 1 17.14 8.47 19.03
N SER A 2 16.22 7.53 19.17
CA SER A 2 16.10 6.36 18.29
C SER A 2 15.34 6.71 17.01
N ILE A 3 15.49 5.89 15.97
CA ILE A 3 14.67 6.02 14.75
C ILE A 3 13.17 5.87 15.08
N THR A 4 12.83 5.02 16.04
CA THR A 4 11.44 4.88 16.50
C THR A 4 10.89 6.19 17.05
N ASP A 5 11.68 6.94 17.83
CA ASP A 5 11.27 8.22 18.40
C ASP A 5 11.01 9.27 17.29
N GLU A 6 11.83 9.27 16.23
CA GLU A 6 11.64 10.14 15.06
C GLU A 6 10.33 9.81 14.31
N LEU A 7 10.03 8.51 14.14
CA LEU A 7 8.80 8.07 13.48
C LEU A 7 7.55 8.42 14.27
N VAL A 8 7.60 8.38 15.60
CA VAL A 8 6.49 8.83 16.47
C VAL A 8 6.24 10.33 16.28
N ALA A 9 7.29 11.16 16.31
CA ALA A 9 7.15 12.61 16.08
C ALA A 9 6.63 12.94 14.66
N ASN A 10 6.96 12.13 13.64
CA ASN A 10 6.39 12.26 12.30
C ASN A 10 4.89 11.95 12.26
N ALA A 11 4.46 10.90 12.97
CA ALA A 11 3.05 10.50 13.03
C ALA A 11 2.19 11.56 13.74
N GLU A 12 2.69 12.18 14.82
CA GLU A 12 2.02 13.28 15.52
C GLU A 12 1.75 14.46 14.59
N ARG A 13 2.76 14.91 13.83
CA ARG A 13 2.60 15.98 12.83
C ARG A 13 1.60 15.62 11.74
N TYR A 14 1.60 14.37 11.25
CA TYR A 14 0.64 13.95 10.24
C TYR A 14 -0.80 14.01 10.78
N ALA A 15 -1.02 13.61 12.03
CA ALA A 15 -2.34 13.61 12.67
C ALA A 15 -2.98 15.01 12.72
N GLU A 16 -2.19 16.09 12.87
CA GLU A 16 -2.69 17.47 12.86
C GLU A 16 -3.38 17.86 11.54
N SER A 17 -2.94 17.27 10.43
CA SER A 17 -3.45 17.54 9.08
C SER A 17 -4.37 16.44 8.54
N PHE A 18 -4.62 15.38 9.30
CA PHE A 18 -5.38 14.22 8.84
C PHE A 18 -6.88 14.53 8.77
N GLN A 19 -7.45 14.52 7.55
CA GLN A 19 -8.84 14.90 7.30
C GLN A 19 -9.75 13.72 6.92
N HIS A 20 -9.21 12.51 6.83
CA HIS A 20 -9.89 11.35 6.24
C HIS A 20 -10.51 10.38 7.26
N GLY A 21 -10.70 10.83 8.51
CA GLY A 21 -11.26 9.99 9.59
C GLY A 21 -12.72 9.56 9.38
N ALA A 22 -13.46 10.23 8.50
CA ALA A 22 -14.85 9.92 8.17
C ALA A 22 -15.02 9.06 6.90
N LEU A 23 -13.92 8.61 6.27
CA LEU A 23 -14.01 7.74 5.10
C LEU A 23 -14.69 6.41 5.44
N ALA A 24 -15.50 5.91 4.52
CA ALA A 24 -16.19 4.63 4.68
C ALA A 24 -15.20 3.47 4.80
N LEU A 25 -15.56 2.47 5.61
CA LEU A 25 -14.75 1.25 5.78
C LEU A 25 -14.53 0.48 4.47
N PRO A 26 -15.53 0.30 3.59
CA PRO A 26 -15.30 -0.35 2.30
C PRO A 26 -14.52 0.56 1.33
N PRO A 27 -13.53 0.02 0.59
CA PRO A 27 -12.71 0.80 -0.33
C PRO A 27 -13.53 1.29 -1.53
N ALA A 28 -13.36 2.56 -1.90
CA ALA A 28 -14.16 3.21 -2.94
C ALA A 28 -14.03 2.53 -4.32
N LYS A 29 -12.85 2.00 -4.65
CA LYS A 29 -12.59 1.32 -5.94
C LYS A 29 -12.78 -0.19 -5.91
N ARG A 30 -13.24 -0.77 -4.78
CA ARG A 30 -13.38 -2.23 -4.59
C ARG A 30 -12.14 -3.01 -5.02
N LEU A 31 -10.98 -2.46 -4.65
CA LEU A 31 -9.67 -2.93 -5.10
C LEU A 31 -8.83 -3.41 -3.91
N ALA A 32 -8.16 -4.55 -4.08
CA ALA A 32 -7.12 -5.01 -3.18
C ALA A 32 -5.79 -5.16 -3.93
N VAL A 33 -4.74 -4.52 -3.40
CA VAL A 33 -3.37 -4.54 -3.91
C VAL A 33 -2.51 -5.41 -2.99
N VAL A 34 -1.87 -6.42 -3.54
CA VAL A 34 -0.86 -7.22 -2.83
C VAL A 34 0.51 -6.87 -3.38
N ALA A 35 1.38 -6.33 -2.51
CA ALA A 35 2.69 -5.81 -2.87
C ALA A 35 3.80 -6.34 -1.95
N CYS A 36 5.06 -6.17 -2.39
CA CYS A 36 6.23 -6.53 -1.61
C CYS A 36 6.47 -5.53 -0.45
N MET A 37 7.15 -5.99 0.59
CA MET A 37 7.66 -5.16 1.68
C MET A 37 8.93 -4.36 1.31
N ASP A 38 9.30 -4.28 0.02
CA ASP A 38 10.46 -3.50 -0.45
C ASP A 38 10.34 -2.02 -0.05
N ALA A 39 11.34 -1.50 0.68
CA ALA A 39 11.35 -0.15 1.22
C ALA A 39 11.30 0.95 0.14
N ARG A 40 11.70 0.65 -1.11
CA ARG A 40 11.71 1.60 -2.22
C ARG A 40 10.33 1.76 -2.87
N LEU A 41 9.35 0.93 -2.49
CA LEU A 41 8.05 0.89 -3.12
C LEU A 41 7.03 1.78 -2.38
N ASN A 42 6.68 2.91 -2.98
CA ASN A 42 5.51 3.70 -2.61
C ASN A 42 4.30 3.27 -3.45
N VAL A 43 3.47 2.39 -2.90
CA VAL A 43 2.30 1.81 -3.60
C VAL A 43 1.26 2.87 -3.96
N TYR A 44 0.99 3.83 -3.06
CA TYR A 44 -0.02 4.86 -3.29
C TYR A 44 0.41 5.79 -4.43
N GLY A 45 1.67 6.26 -4.40
CA GLY A 45 2.23 7.08 -5.48
C GLY A 45 2.32 6.36 -6.82
N LEU A 46 2.74 5.08 -6.82
CA LEU A 46 2.90 4.30 -8.05
C LEU A 46 1.57 4.06 -8.78
N LEU A 47 0.49 3.83 -8.04
CA LEU A 47 -0.83 3.49 -8.59
C LEU A 47 -1.80 4.67 -8.66
N GLY A 48 -1.39 5.86 -8.20
CA GLY A 48 -2.25 7.04 -8.13
C GLY A 48 -3.44 6.85 -7.19
N LEU A 49 -3.25 6.12 -6.09
CA LEU A 49 -4.29 5.87 -5.09
C LEU A 49 -4.33 6.98 -4.04
N ARG A 50 -5.52 7.22 -3.50
CA ARG A 50 -5.75 8.09 -2.34
C ARG A 50 -6.24 7.27 -1.15
N GLU A 51 -6.24 7.89 0.02
CA GLU A 51 -6.81 7.30 1.23
C GLU A 51 -8.26 6.86 0.99
N GLY A 52 -8.59 5.62 1.36
CA GLY A 52 -9.91 5.00 1.13
C GLY A 52 -10.14 4.40 -0.26
N ASP A 53 -9.23 4.54 -1.22
CA ASP A 53 -9.45 4.00 -2.58
C ASP A 53 -9.34 2.46 -2.64
N ALA A 54 -8.38 1.87 -1.93
CA ALA A 54 -8.05 0.44 -2.04
C ALA A 54 -7.49 -0.13 -0.73
N HIS A 55 -7.64 -1.44 -0.55
CA HIS A 55 -6.86 -2.17 0.46
C HIS A 55 -5.45 -2.44 -0.07
N VAL A 56 -4.42 -2.16 0.73
CA VAL A 56 -3.03 -2.43 0.39
C VAL A 56 -2.44 -3.39 1.40
N ILE A 57 -2.08 -4.59 0.96
CA ILE A 57 -1.47 -5.65 1.77
C ILE A 57 -0.02 -5.81 1.32
N ARG A 58 0.92 -5.61 2.24
CA ARG A 58 2.36 -5.74 1.97
C ARG A 58 2.93 -6.96 2.68
N THR A 59 3.52 -7.88 1.92
CA THR A 59 4.12 -9.12 2.45
C THR A 59 5.51 -9.36 1.85
N ARG A 60 6.30 -10.26 2.44
CA ARG A 60 7.54 -10.73 1.83
C ARG A 60 7.18 -11.52 0.57
N ALA A 61 7.81 -11.21 -0.56
CA ALA A 61 7.58 -11.92 -1.82
C ALA A 61 8.05 -13.38 -1.71
N ALA A 62 7.18 -14.28 -1.28
CA ALA A 62 7.41 -15.73 -1.26
C ALA A 62 6.25 -16.45 -1.96
N SER A 63 6.55 -16.95 -3.16
CA SER A 63 5.78 -17.91 -3.95
C SER A 63 4.35 -17.51 -4.35
N SER A 64 4.27 -16.90 -5.53
CA SER A 64 3.09 -16.69 -6.36
C SER A 64 2.43 -17.99 -6.83
N ARG A 65 1.94 -18.87 -5.93
CA ARG A 65 1.31 -20.14 -6.35
C ARG A 65 -0.17 -20.05 -6.75
N ARG A 66 -0.84 -18.90 -6.61
CA ARG A 66 -2.22 -18.70 -7.10
C ARG A 66 -2.48 -17.25 -7.49
N ALA A 67 -2.20 -16.88 -8.75
CA ALA A 67 -2.31 -15.49 -9.14
C ALA A 67 -2.64 -15.31 -10.65
N SER A 68 -3.93 -15.18 -10.96
CA SER A 68 -4.47 -14.70 -12.24
C SER A 68 -5.02 -13.26 -12.08
N ALA A 69 -4.91 -12.45 -13.14
CA ALA A 69 -5.18 -10.99 -13.33
C ALA A 69 -3.98 -10.01 -13.12
N ALA A 70 -3.60 -9.36 -14.23
CA ALA A 70 -2.62 -8.27 -14.44
C ALA A 70 -1.26 -8.40 -13.72
N ALA A 71 -0.29 -8.99 -14.42
CA ALA A 71 1.11 -8.98 -14.03
C ALA A 71 1.82 -7.75 -14.61
N TRP A 72 2.50 -6.98 -13.76
CA TRP A 72 3.41 -5.93 -14.19
C TRP A 72 4.85 -6.47 -14.15
N PRO A 73 5.62 -6.41 -15.24
CA PRO A 73 7.05 -6.69 -15.18
C PRO A 73 7.76 -5.51 -14.52
N SER A 74 8.21 -5.70 -13.28
CA SER A 74 9.15 -4.79 -12.63
C SER A 74 10.57 -5.37 -12.73
N ALA A 75 11.54 -4.51 -13.05
CA ALA A 75 12.96 -4.82 -13.22
C ALA A 75 13.65 -5.40 -11.96
N SER A 76 12.95 -5.44 -10.81
CA SER A 76 13.46 -5.98 -9.54
C SER A 76 12.95 -7.40 -9.20
N GLY A 77 12.20 -8.05 -10.08
CA GLY A 77 11.66 -9.40 -9.83
C GLY A 77 10.53 -9.46 -8.79
N CYS A 78 10.05 -8.30 -8.30
CA CYS A 78 8.89 -8.22 -7.41
C CYS A 78 7.59 -8.04 -8.21
N TRP A 79 6.76 -9.08 -8.22
CA TRP A 79 5.45 -9.07 -8.88
C TRP A 79 4.42 -8.40 -7.97
N ALA A 80 3.89 -7.25 -8.37
CA ALA A 80 2.73 -6.63 -7.73
C ALA A 80 1.44 -7.02 -8.48
N ARG A 81 0.34 -7.24 -7.74
CA ARG A 81 -0.97 -7.56 -8.32
C ARG A 81 -2.07 -6.72 -7.72
N ALA A 82 -2.93 -6.19 -8.59
CA ALA A 82 -4.19 -5.56 -8.23
C ALA A 82 -5.35 -6.46 -8.68
N ARG A 83 -6.28 -6.79 -7.78
CA ARG A 83 -7.56 -7.43 -8.15
C ARG A 83 -8.70 -6.49 -7.78
N SER A 84 -9.54 -6.17 -8.76
CA SER A 84 -10.88 -5.62 -8.54
C SER A 84 -11.82 -6.79 -8.31
N SER A 85 -12.55 -6.78 -7.20
CA SER A 85 -13.67 -7.71 -6.93
C SER A 85 -14.92 -7.27 -7.69
#